data_AF-A0A9W4K038-F1
#
_entry.id   AF-A0A9W4K038-F1
#
_cell.length_a   1.000
_cell.length_b   1.000
_cell.length_c   1.000
_cell.angle_alpha   90.00
_cell.angle_beta   90.00
_cell.angle_gamma   90.00
#
_symmetry.space_group_name_H-M   'P 1'
#
loop_
_entity.id
_entity.type
_entity.pdbx_description
1 polymer ?
#
loop_
_entity_poly.entity_id
_entity_poly.type
_entity_poly.pdbx_seq_one_letter_code
_entity_poly.pdbx_strand_id
1 'polypeptide(L)'
;MGLFIFHNSRCYSSGWSSKNIAITIRMYPQQRYNARMYHQRCKNCKAVGQLVLNTECYAERATYWLTKWNRIEVQRPDYSGQSRGPHDSELCEGCRAGHCPNSNEDLALVLAR
;
A
#
# COMPACT_ATOMS: atom_id res chain seq x y z
N MET A 1 10.45 2.64 -0.32
CA MET A 1 9.65 1.39 -0.15
C MET A 1 9.36 1.20 1.34
N GLY A 2 8.21 0.66 1.73
CA GLY A 2 8.00 0.23 3.12
C GLY A 2 8.50 -1.18 3.39
N LEU A 3 8.80 -1.44 4.65
CA LEU A 3 9.25 -2.73 5.15
C LEU A 3 8.14 -3.33 6.03
N PHE A 4 7.81 -4.60 5.83
CA PHE A 4 6.95 -5.34 6.75
C PHE A 4 7.79 -6.19 7.68
N ILE A 5 7.61 -5.99 8.99
CA ILE A 5 8.25 -6.79 10.04
C ILE A 5 7.23 -7.77 10.60
N PHE A 6 7.62 -9.04 10.72
CA PHE A 6 6.78 -10.09 11.29
C PHE A 6 7.33 -10.48 12.66
N HIS A 7 6.53 -10.31 13.72
CA HIS A 7 6.95 -10.53 15.11
C HIS A 7 6.73 -11.96 15.62
N ASN A 8 6.92 -12.97 14.76
CA ASN A 8 6.85 -14.35 15.19
C ASN A 8 8.28 -14.89 15.36
N SER A 9 8.70 -15.10 16.60
CA SER A 9 10.05 -15.58 16.96
C SER A 9 10.40 -16.97 16.39
N ARG A 10 9.39 -17.76 16.02
CA ARG A 10 9.56 -19.05 15.33
C ARG A 10 9.59 -18.91 13.80
N CYS A 11 9.44 -17.70 13.26
CA CYS A 11 9.35 -17.43 11.84
C CYS A 11 10.56 -16.64 11.35
N TYR A 12 11.51 -17.34 10.74
CA TYR A 12 12.72 -16.75 10.15
C TYR A 12 12.53 -16.26 8.70
N SER A 13 11.29 -16.04 8.27
CA SER A 13 11.02 -15.59 6.90
C SER A 13 11.49 -14.14 6.74
N SER A 14 12.27 -13.89 5.68
CA SER A 14 12.68 -12.56 5.24
C SER A 14 11.53 -11.70 4.67
N GLY A 15 10.30 -12.21 4.71
CA GLY A 15 9.12 -11.56 4.17
C GLY A 15 9.04 -11.63 2.65
N TRP A 16 8.09 -10.89 2.09
CA TRP A 16 7.95 -10.72 0.63
C TRP A 16 7.57 -9.27 0.34
N SER A 17 7.89 -8.80 -0.87
CA SER A 17 7.52 -7.47 -1.32
C SER A 17 7.10 -7.51 -2.79
N SER A 18 5.93 -6.94 -3.09
CA SER A 18 5.35 -6.87 -4.44
C SER A 18 5.28 -5.45 -5.00
N LYS A 19 5.77 -4.45 -4.24
CA LYS A 19 5.53 -2.99 -4.42
C LYS A 19 4.06 -2.55 -4.41
N ASN A 20 3.12 -3.49 -4.40
CA ASN A 20 1.69 -3.28 -4.36
C ASN A 20 1.19 -3.37 -2.91
N ILE A 21 0.85 -2.20 -2.38
CA ILE A 21 0.23 -2.03 -1.08
C ILE A 21 -1.05 -1.25 -1.32
N ALA A 22 -2.18 -1.84 -0.97
CA ALA A 22 -3.44 -1.12 -1.02
C ALA A 22 -3.38 0.08 -0.09
N ILE A 23 -3.88 1.19 -0.60
CA ILE A 23 -4.11 2.42 0.14
C ILE A 23 -5.57 2.77 -0.11
N THR A 24 -6.28 3.25 0.90
CA THR A 24 -7.59 3.89 0.75
C THR A 24 -7.50 5.29 1.33
N ILE A 25 -7.93 6.31 0.58
CA ILE A 25 -7.92 7.69 1.03
C ILE A 25 -9.37 8.14 1.14
N ARG A 26 -9.83 8.51 2.33
CA ARG A 26 -11.20 8.99 2.54
C ARG A 26 -11.20 10.48 2.83
N MET A 27 -12.05 11.21 2.12
CA MET A 27 -12.33 12.62 2.40
C MET A 27 -13.41 12.75 3.49
N TYR A 28 -13.22 13.73 4.36
CA TYR A 28 -14.15 14.19 5.37
C TYR A 28 -14.49 15.67 5.12
N PRO A 29 -15.57 16.20 5.76
CA PRO A 29 -15.86 17.63 5.73
C PRO A 29 -14.64 18.49 6.06
N GLN A 30 -14.63 19.73 5.56
CA GLN A 30 -13.52 20.69 5.74
C GLN A 30 -12.20 20.24 5.08
N GLN A 31 -12.28 19.46 3.99
CA GLN A 31 -11.11 19.02 3.21
C GLN A 31 -10.09 18.23 4.05
N ARG A 32 -10.57 17.46 5.03
CA ARG A 32 -9.72 16.59 5.84
C ARG A 32 -9.66 15.22 5.19
N TYR A 33 -8.48 14.62 5.13
CA TYR A 33 -8.29 13.30 4.54
C TYR A 33 -7.70 12.33 5.56
N ASN A 34 -8.15 11.09 5.52
CA ASN A 34 -7.38 9.98 6.09
C ASN A 34 -6.75 9.18 4.94
N ALA A 35 -5.60 8.57 5.19
CA ALA A 35 -5.03 7.58 4.30
C ALA A 35 -4.78 6.32 5.13
N ARG A 36 -5.38 5.21 4.72
CA ARG A 36 -5.23 3.90 5.36
C ARG A 36 -4.44 3.00 4.44
N MET A 37 -3.31 2.53 4.94
CA MET A 37 -2.45 1.56 4.26
C MET A 37 -2.77 0.16 4.80
N TYR A 38 -2.93 -0.82 3.92
CA TYR A 38 -3.23 -2.19 4.32
C TYR A 38 -1.95 -2.99 4.60
N HIS A 39 -2.02 -3.85 5.61
CA HIS A 39 -0.91 -4.71 5.98
C HIS A 39 -0.76 -5.91 5.05
N GLN A 40 0.38 -6.58 5.11
CA GLN A 40 0.64 -7.85 4.41
C GLN A 40 0.91 -8.95 5.43
N ARG A 41 0.56 -10.19 5.10
CA ARG A 41 0.81 -11.37 5.92
C ARG A 41 2.10 -12.06 5.52
N CYS A 42 2.79 -12.67 6.48
CA CYS A 42 3.97 -13.48 6.18
C CYS A 42 3.60 -14.69 5.30
N LYS A 43 4.43 -15.02 4.30
CA LYS A 43 4.23 -16.23 3.49
C LYS A 43 4.26 -17.51 4.33
N ASN A 44 5.14 -17.56 5.32
CA ASN A 44 5.39 -18.74 6.12
C ASN A 44 4.41 -18.88 7.29
N CYS A 45 4.41 -17.94 8.23
CA CYS A 45 3.61 -18.04 9.45
C CYS A 45 2.22 -17.40 9.37
N LYS A 46 1.88 -16.76 8.24
CA LYS A 46 0.60 -16.05 8.00
C LYS A 46 0.24 -14.94 9.00
N ALA A 47 1.16 -14.60 9.91
CA ALA A 47 1.01 -13.49 10.84
C ALA A 47 0.93 -12.16 10.07
N VAL A 48 0.12 -11.24 10.56
CA VAL A 48 0.00 -9.89 10.00
C VAL A 48 1.30 -9.14 10.28
N GLY A 49 1.94 -8.65 9.24
CA GLY A 49 3.16 -7.86 9.34
C GLY A 49 2.86 -6.46 9.85
N GLN A 50 3.71 -5.98 10.75
CA GLN A 50 3.74 -4.57 11.11
C GLN A 50 4.40 -3.80 9.97
N LEU A 51 3.68 -2.85 9.39
CA LEU A 51 4.24 -1.95 8.40
C LEU A 51 5.15 -0.93 9.09
N VAL A 52 6.45 -0.96 8.77
CA VAL A 52 7.35 0.15 9.00
C VAL A 52 7.16 1.12 7.84
N LEU A 53 6.36 2.15 8.11
CA LEU A 53 6.12 3.24 7.17
C LEU A 53 7.42 4.01 6.98
N ASN A 54 7.99 3.94 5.77
CA ASN A 54 8.86 5.02 5.32
C ASN A 54 7.92 6.19 5.00
N THR A 55 7.84 7.15 5.92
CA THR A 55 6.92 8.28 5.87
C THR A 55 7.03 9.03 4.55
N GLU A 56 8.23 9.27 4.04
CA GLU A 56 8.46 9.96 2.77
C GLU A 56 7.79 9.20 1.60
N CYS A 57 8.01 7.88 1.50
CA CYS A 57 7.45 7.08 0.41
C CYS A 57 5.91 6.98 0.41
N TYR A 58 5.28 6.88 1.58
CA TYR A 58 3.82 6.70 1.66
C TYR A 58 3.06 8.02 1.69
N ALA A 59 3.63 9.05 2.32
CA ALA A 59 3.08 10.40 2.26
C ALA A 59 3.10 10.91 0.81
N GLU A 60 4.20 10.75 0.07
CA GLU A 60 4.28 11.16 -1.34
C GLU A 60 3.25 10.45 -2.22
N ARG A 61 3.00 9.16 -1.99
CA ARG A 61 1.95 8.42 -2.73
C ARG A 61 0.57 8.98 -2.44
N ALA A 62 0.25 9.25 -1.17
CA ALA A 62 -1.04 9.83 -0.81
C ALA A 62 -1.19 11.25 -1.39
N THR A 63 -0.17 12.09 -1.26
CA THR A 63 -0.12 13.45 -1.80
C THR A 63 -0.30 13.45 -3.31
N TYR A 64 0.42 12.59 -4.04
CA TYR A 64 0.28 12.47 -5.49
C TYR A 64 -1.18 12.27 -5.92
N TRP A 65 -1.92 11.35 -5.28
CA TRP A 65 -3.32 11.10 -5.60
C TRP A 65 -4.23 12.27 -5.22
N LEU A 66 -4.03 12.87 -4.04
CA LEU A 66 -4.77 14.05 -3.63
C LEU A 66 -4.60 15.20 -4.64
N THR A 67 -3.37 15.45 -5.07
CA THR A 67 -3.04 16.48 -6.07
C THR A 67 -3.67 16.15 -7.42
N LYS A 68 -3.56 14.90 -7.89
CA LYS A 68 -4.18 14.43 -9.15
C LYS A 68 -5.71 14.56 -9.14
N TRP A 69 -6.39 14.19 -8.06
CA TRP A 69 -7.86 14.32 -7.97
C TRP A 69 -8.34 15.77 -7.98
N ASN A 70 -7.52 16.68 -7.45
CA ASN A 70 -7.77 18.11 -7.52
C ASN A 70 -7.36 18.73 -8.87
N ARG A 71 -7.05 17.90 -9.88
CA ARG A 71 -6.67 18.32 -11.25
C ARG A 71 -5.42 19.21 -11.30
N ILE A 72 -4.59 19.16 -10.25
CA ILE A 72 -3.32 19.86 -10.22
C ILE A 72 -2.31 19.01 -11.01
N GLU A 73 -1.56 19.65 -11.89
CA GLU A 73 -0.51 19.00 -12.65
C GLU A 73 0.63 18.59 -11.71
N VAL A 74 0.92 17.31 -11.67
CA VAL A 74 2.01 16.73 -10.87
C VAL A 74 2.65 15.59 -11.64
N GLN A 75 3.98 15.55 -11.59
CA GLN A 75 4.75 14.46 -12.19
C GLN A 75 4.53 13.16 -11.41
N ARG A 76 4.52 12.04 -12.13
CA ARG A 76 4.44 10.73 -11.48
C ARG A 76 5.75 10.48 -10.72
N PRO A 77 5.71 10.20 -9.40
CA PRO A 77 6.93 9.89 -8.66
C PRO A 77 7.60 8.66 -9.25
N ASP A 78 8.93 8.69 -9.36
CA ASP A 78 9.69 7.51 -9.73
C ASP A 78 9.74 6.55 -8.54
N TYR A 79 8.89 5.53 -8.56
CA TYR A 79 8.88 4.48 -7.54
C TYR A 79 10.03 3.49 -7.80
N SER A 80 11.27 3.96 -7.68
CA SER A 80 12.47 3.16 -7.78
C SER A 80 12.50 2.05 -6.71
N GLY A 81 13.03 0.88 -7.08
CA GLY A 81 13.13 -0.30 -6.23
C GLY A 81 12.93 -1.61 -7.00
N GLN A 82 13.35 -2.74 -6.46
CA GLN A 82 13.05 -4.04 -7.08
C GLN A 82 11.83 -4.66 -6.41
N SER A 83 10.86 -5.11 -7.21
CA SER A 83 9.84 -6.04 -6.70
C SER A 83 10.51 -7.38 -6.45
N ARG A 84 10.23 -8.03 -5.32
CA ARG A 84 10.75 -9.38 -5.01
C ARG A 84 9.78 -10.49 -5.40
N GLY A 85 8.76 -10.18 -6.22
CA GLY A 85 7.81 -11.15 -6.74
C GLY A 85 6.46 -10.52 -7.13
N PRO A 86 5.52 -11.35 -7.61
CA PRO A 86 4.16 -10.90 -7.90
C PRO A 86 3.41 -10.50 -6.62
N HIS A 87 2.32 -9.75 -6.79
CA HIS A 87 1.39 -9.45 -5.70
C HIS A 87 0.61 -10.70 -5.29
N ASP A 88 0.73 -11.10 -4.03
CA ASP A 88 0.04 -12.25 -3.46
C ASP A 88 -1.25 -11.78 -2.78
N SER A 89 -2.37 -12.02 -3.46
CA SER A 89 -3.69 -11.55 -3.05
C SER A 89 -4.21 -12.26 -1.80
N GLU A 90 -3.79 -13.50 -1.54
CA GLU A 90 -4.19 -14.25 -0.34
C GLU A 90 -3.54 -13.71 0.93
N LEU A 91 -2.36 -13.09 0.77
CA LEU A 91 -1.55 -12.54 1.84
C LEU A 91 -1.67 -11.02 1.99
N CYS A 92 -2.40 -10.34 1.09
CA CYS A 92 -2.63 -8.91 1.19
C CYS A 92 -3.94 -8.61 1.93
N GLU A 93 -3.89 -7.86 3.03
CA GLU A 93 -5.12 -7.43 3.73
C GLU A 93 -5.97 -6.48 2.87
N GLY A 94 -5.35 -5.80 1.90
CA GLY A 94 -6.05 -4.98 0.91
C GLY A 94 -6.91 -5.82 -0.02
N CYS A 95 -6.38 -6.89 -0.61
CA CYS A 95 -7.15 -7.83 -1.43
C CYS A 95 -8.28 -8.48 -0.63
N ARG A 96 -8.00 -8.92 0.60
CA ARG A 96 -9.01 -9.50 1.49
C ARG A 96 -10.15 -8.54 1.80
N ALA A 97 -9.85 -7.24 1.85
CA ALA A 97 -10.84 -6.19 2.04
C ALA A 97 -11.44 -5.65 0.74
N GLY A 98 -11.04 -6.17 -0.43
CA GLY A 98 -11.52 -5.71 -1.74
C GLY A 98 -10.97 -4.35 -2.18
N HIS A 99 -9.86 -3.90 -1.60
CA HIS A 99 -9.24 -2.59 -1.82
C HIS A 99 -7.91 -2.63 -2.57
N CYS A 100 -7.54 -3.78 -3.14
CA CYS A 100 -6.43 -3.82 -4.10
C CYS A 100 -6.96 -3.66 -5.52
N PRO A 101 -6.37 -2.78 -6.34
CA PRO A 101 -6.61 -2.80 -7.77
C PRO A 101 -5.99 -4.08 -8.34
N ASN A 102 -6.78 -4.86 -9.08
CA ASN A 102 -6.24 -5.97 -9.87
C ASN A 102 -5.32 -5.37 -10.95
N SER A 103 -4.01 -5.48 -10.74
CA SER A 103 -2.94 -5.18 -11.71
C SER A 103 -3.00 -3.83 -12.46
N ASN A 104 -2.13 -2.92 -12.03
CA ASN A 104 -1.43 -1.90 -12.82
C ASN A 104 -2.19 -0.75 -13.51
N GLU A 105 -3.50 -0.79 -13.68
CA GLU A 105 -4.25 0.37 -14.18
C GLU A 105 -5.42 0.70 -13.23
N ASP A 106 -5.46 1.97 -12.83
CA ASP A 106 -6.44 2.60 -11.96
C ASP A 106 -6.45 2.23 -10.47
N LEU A 107 -5.41 2.71 -9.77
CA LEU A 107 -5.58 3.16 -8.37
C LEU A 107 -6.73 4.18 -8.22
N ALA A 108 -7.08 4.92 -9.30
CA ALA A 108 -8.20 5.86 -9.31
C ALA A 108 -9.56 5.20 -9.04
N LEU A 109 -9.76 3.95 -9.47
CA LEU A 109 -11.03 3.22 -9.32
C LEU A 109 -11.26 2.68 -7.91
N VAL A 110 -10.20 2.42 -7.15
CA VAL A 110 -10.29 1.78 -5.83
C VAL A 110 -10.35 2.79 -4.68
N LEU A 111 -9.94 4.03 -4.95
CA LEU A 111 -9.76 5.07 -3.94
C LEU A 111 -10.98 6.01 -3.76
N ALA A 112 -12.01 5.89 -4.59
CA ALA A 112 -13.19 6.77 -4.58
C ALA A 112 -14.44 6.16 -3.89
N ARG A 113 -14.26 5.18 -3.00
CA ARG A 113 -15.35 4.60 -2.19
C ARG A 113 -15.12 4.79 -0.70
#